data_AF-A0A238Z7N9-F1
#
_entry.id   AF-A0A238Z7N9-F1
#
_cell.length_a   1.000
_cell.length_b   1.000
_cell.length_c   1.000
_cell.angle_alpha   90.00
_cell.angle_beta   90.00
_cell.angle_gamma   90.00
#
_symmetry.space_group_name_H-M   'P 1'
#
loop_
_entity.id
_entity.type
_entity.pdbx_description
1 polymer ?
#
loop_
_entity_poly.entity_id
_entity_poly.type
_entity_poly.pdbx_seq_one_letter_code
_entity_poly.pdbx_strand_id
1 'polypeptide(L)'
;MIIEPIATGLDLDEVEVALLRAAVGDYAAEAAVLLLANDGYWLARLRAAGLITVEAEPVGGQLWARIEWAELDAALADGRLPGSEEELAVLRVAVSLADGRPVDLADVAVALDRRTLGLVLAALAHAAGSHDHRAPAPTGPRPDADLRLGPLIAWPARH
;
A
#
# COMPACT_ATOMS: atom_id res chain seq x y z
N MET A 1 -5.87 -0.28 -33.63
CA MET A 1 -4.72 -0.84 -32.90
C MET A 1 -5.01 -0.59 -31.43
N ILE A 2 -5.41 -1.61 -30.68
CA ILE A 2 -5.60 -1.47 -29.23
C ILE A 2 -4.20 -1.63 -28.64
N ILE A 3 -3.61 -0.54 -28.14
CA ILE A 3 -2.37 -0.62 -27.37
C ILE A 3 -2.80 -1.13 -26.00
N GLU A 4 -2.43 -2.36 -25.66
CA GLU A 4 -2.64 -2.88 -24.31
C GLU A 4 -1.83 -2.03 -23.31
N PRO A 5 -2.39 -1.68 -22.14
CA PRO A 5 -1.66 -0.95 -21.12
C PRO A 5 -0.42 -1.75 -20.69
N ILE A 6 0.73 -1.10 -20.51
CA ILE A 6 1.97 -1.76 -20.03
C ILE A 6 1.69 -2.57 -18.75
N ALA A 7 0.83 -2.05 -17.88
CA ALA A 7 0.40 -2.71 -16.66
C ALA A 7 -0.11 -4.14 -16.87
N THR A 8 -0.82 -4.45 -17.97
CA THR A 8 -1.41 -5.78 -18.21
C THR A 8 -0.36 -6.84 -18.59
N GLY A 9 0.87 -6.46 -18.92
CA GLY A 9 1.96 -7.38 -19.27
C GLY A 9 2.91 -7.75 -18.13
N LEU A 10 2.89 -7.04 -17.00
CA LEU A 10 3.79 -7.28 -15.86
C LEU A 10 3.29 -8.41 -14.95
N ASP A 11 4.12 -8.98 -14.08
CA ASP A 11 3.59 -9.72 -12.93
C ASP A 11 3.15 -8.77 -11.79
N LEU A 12 2.56 -9.28 -10.70
CA LEU A 12 2.08 -8.43 -9.61
C LEU A 12 3.23 -7.90 -8.74
N ASP A 13 4.35 -8.62 -8.66
CA ASP A 13 5.52 -8.20 -7.89
C ASP A 13 6.23 -7.02 -8.60
N GLU A 14 6.30 -7.04 -9.93
CA GLU A 14 6.78 -5.94 -10.75
C GLU A 14 5.90 -4.69 -10.61
N VAL A 15 4.58 -4.87 -10.56
CA VAL A 15 3.64 -3.76 -10.30
C VAL A 15 3.82 -3.21 -8.89
N GLU A 16 3.94 -4.07 -7.87
CA GLU A 16 4.25 -3.65 -6.50
C GLU A 16 5.54 -2.83 -6.45
N VAL A 17 6.62 -3.32 -7.06
CA VAL A 17 7.92 -2.61 -7.11
C VAL A 17 7.80 -1.26 -7.81
N ALA A 18 7.05 -1.17 -8.92
CA ALA A 18 6.84 0.08 -9.63
C ALA A 18 6.00 1.09 -8.83
N LEU A 19 5.00 0.62 -8.08
CA LEU A 19 4.19 1.45 -7.18
C LEU A 19 5.01 1.95 -5.99
N LEU A 20 5.77 1.06 -5.33
CA LEU A 20 6.63 1.44 -4.22
C LEU A 20 7.71 2.42 -4.64
N ARG A 21 8.27 2.27 -5.84
CA ARG A 21 9.22 3.24 -6.40
C ARG A 21 8.61 4.63 -6.49
N ALA A 22 7.37 4.74 -6.95
CA ALA A 22 6.67 6.02 -7.04
C ALA A 22 6.30 6.61 -5.66
N ALA A 23 6.17 5.77 -4.64
CA ALA A 23 5.81 6.17 -3.28
C ALA A 23 7.00 6.49 -2.36
N VAL A 24 8.24 6.25 -2.79
CA VAL A 24 9.44 6.38 -1.93
C VAL A 24 9.47 7.72 -1.19
N GLY A 25 9.51 7.66 0.13
CA GLY A 25 9.59 8.84 1.01
C GLY A 25 8.24 9.41 1.43
N ASP A 26 7.14 8.95 0.83
CA ASP A 26 5.78 9.10 1.35
C ASP A 26 5.35 7.79 2.01
N TYR A 27 5.59 7.70 3.33
CA TYR A 27 5.29 6.48 4.09
C TYR A 27 3.81 6.12 4.11
N ALA A 28 2.90 7.08 3.93
CA ALA A 28 1.47 6.79 3.88
C ALA A 28 1.10 6.13 2.53
N ALA A 29 1.64 6.66 1.42
CA ALA A 29 1.50 6.04 0.11
C ALA A 29 2.17 4.65 0.04
N GLU A 30 3.38 4.49 0.60
CA GLU A 30 4.05 3.20 0.70
C GLU A 30 3.20 2.19 1.48
N ALA A 31 2.67 2.59 2.64
CA ALA A 31 1.83 1.73 3.47
C ALA A 31 0.56 1.29 2.76
N ALA A 32 -0.07 2.15 1.97
CA ALA A 32 -1.24 1.80 1.16
C ALA A 32 -0.90 0.73 0.12
N VAL A 33 0.21 0.88 -0.60
CA VAL A 33 0.66 -0.10 -1.59
C VAL A 33 0.97 -1.44 -0.91
N LEU A 34 1.75 -1.42 0.17
CA LEU A 34 2.09 -2.62 0.93
C LEU A 34 0.84 -3.31 1.51
N LEU A 35 -0.15 -2.56 1.98
CA LEU A 35 -1.41 -3.13 2.48
C LEU A 35 -2.13 -3.91 1.38
N LEU A 36 -2.34 -3.28 0.21
CA LEU A 36 -3.05 -3.91 -0.91
C LEU A 36 -2.28 -5.12 -1.48
N ALA A 37 -0.95 -5.04 -1.48
CA ALA A 37 -0.12 -6.12 -1.96
C ALA A 37 -0.06 -7.30 -0.99
N ASN A 38 0.06 -7.05 0.32
CA ASN A 38 0.12 -8.11 1.35
C ASN A 38 -1.25 -8.76 1.62
N ASP A 39 -2.36 -8.06 1.40
CA ASP A 39 -3.68 -8.67 1.47
C ASP A 39 -3.89 -9.70 0.34
N GLY A 40 -3.25 -9.48 -0.83
CA GLY A 40 -3.24 -10.41 -1.96
C GLY A 40 -4.49 -10.33 -2.85
N TYR A 41 -5.49 -9.53 -2.49
CA TYR A 41 -6.75 -9.44 -3.22
C TYR A 41 -6.81 -8.28 -4.21
N TRP A 42 -6.42 -7.09 -3.77
CA TRP A 42 -6.77 -5.83 -4.45
C TRP A 42 -5.85 -5.47 -5.61
N LEU A 43 -4.55 -5.74 -5.51
CA LEU A 43 -3.60 -5.30 -6.54
C LEU A 43 -3.96 -5.88 -7.93
N ALA A 44 -4.33 -7.15 -7.98
CA ALA A 44 -4.81 -7.81 -9.20
C ALA A 44 -6.10 -7.19 -9.75
N ARG A 45 -7.04 -6.82 -8.87
CA ARG A 45 -8.35 -6.26 -9.26
C ARG A 45 -8.26 -4.83 -9.72
N LEU A 46 -7.47 -4.00 -9.04
CA LEU A 46 -7.21 -2.63 -9.45
C LEU A 46 -6.56 -2.61 -10.84
N ARG A 47 -5.58 -3.50 -11.08
CA ARG A 47 -4.99 -3.68 -12.41
C ARG A 47 -6.02 -4.12 -13.45
N ALA A 48 -6.79 -5.17 -13.17
CA ALA A 48 -7.80 -5.68 -14.10
C ALA A 48 -8.91 -4.66 -14.40
N ALA A 49 -9.22 -3.79 -13.45
CA ALA A 49 -10.17 -2.69 -13.60
C ALA A 49 -9.59 -1.45 -14.32
N GLY A 50 -8.31 -1.49 -14.73
CA GLY A 50 -7.63 -0.38 -15.41
C GLY A 50 -7.28 0.80 -14.50
N LEU A 51 -7.22 0.58 -13.18
CA LEU A 51 -6.92 1.61 -12.18
C LEU A 51 -5.43 1.70 -11.81
N ILE A 52 -4.57 0.97 -12.52
CA ILE A 52 -3.12 1.08 -12.36
C ILE A 52 -2.51 1.53 -13.68
N THR A 53 -1.93 2.73 -13.66
CA THR A 53 -1.16 3.25 -14.79
C THR A 53 0.31 2.94 -14.56
N VAL A 54 0.97 2.37 -15.56
CA VAL A 54 2.41 2.10 -15.55
C VAL A 54 3.06 2.89 -16.67
N GLU A 55 4.12 3.61 -16.34
CA GLU A 55 4.90 4.42 -17.26
C GLU A 55 6.39 4.06 -17.14
N ALA A 56 7.12 4.20 -18.25
CA ALA A 56 8.56 4.07 -18.25
C ALA A 56 9.20 5.46 -18.20
N GLU A 57 10.22 5.63 -17.37
CA GLU A 57 11.02 6.85 -17.37
C GLU A 57 11.64 7.07 -18.76
N PRO A 58 11.63 8.32 -19.27
CA PRO A 58 12.18 8.63 -20.59
C PRO A 58 13.66 8.27 -20.72
N VAL A 59 14.39 8.29 -19.61
CA VAL A 59 15.81 7.97 -19.53
C VAL A 59 15.98 6.75 -18.63
N GLY A 60 16.64 5.71 -19.14
CA GLY A 60 16.91 4.49 -18.36
C GLY A 60 15.79 3.45 -18.40
N GLY A 61 14.57 3.83 -18.79
CA GLY A 61 13.46 2.88 -19.00
C GLY A 61 12.93 2.22 -17.73
N GLN A 62 13.26 2.77 -16.55
CA GLN A 62 12.76 2.26 -15.28
C GLN A 62 11.24 2.45 -15.22
N LEU A 63 10.51 1.44 -14.74
CA LEU A 63 9.06 1.50 -14.63
C LEU A 63 8.59 2.16 -13.33
N TRP A 64 7.53 2.95 -13.40
CA TRP A 64 6.87 3.59 -12.28
C TRP A 64 5.37 3.37 -12.44
N ALA A 65 4.66 3.24 -11.34
CA ALA A 65 3.23 2.99 -11.38
C ALA A 65 2.48 3.91 -10.42
N ARG A 66 1.21 4.17 -10.71
CA ARG A 66 0.29 4.86 -9.81
C ARG A 66 -1.08 4.21 -9.84
N ILE A 67 -1.76 4.22 -8.70
CA ILE A 67 -3.17 3.86 -8.61
C ILE A 67 -4.00 5.12 -8.89
N GLU A 68 -5.00 5.00 -9.78
CA GLU A 68 -5.92 6.09 -10.14
C GLU A 68 -7.00 6.27 -9.07
N TRP A 69 -6.64 6.78 -7.89
CA TRP A 69 -7.57 6.93 -6.76
C TRP A 69 -8.82 7.75 -7.12
N ALA A 70 -8.68 8.78 -7.97
CA ALA A 70 -9.79 9.62 -8.42
C ALA A 70 -10.89 8.85 -9.17
N GLU A 71 -10.54 7.73 -9.81
CA GLU A 71 -11.46 6.90 -10.60
C GLU A 71 -12.08 5.76 -9.79
N LEU A 72 -11.72 5.64 -8.50
CA LEU A 72 -12.12 4.51 -7.65
C LEU A 72 -13.62 4.47 -7.40
N ASP A 73 -14.24 5.61 -7.10
CA ASP A 73 -15.67 5.67 -6.77
C ASP A 73 -16.53 5.31 -7.99
N ALA A 74 -16.13 5.76 -9.18
CA ALA A 74 -16.75 5.36 -10.43
C ALA A 74 -16.60 3.84 -10.65
N ALA A 75 -15.42 3.27 -10.39
CA ALA A 75 -15.18 1.83 -10.52
C ALA A 75 -16.00 0.98 -9.56
N LEU A 76 -16.19 1.45 -8.33
CA LEU A 76 -17.08 0.82 -7.35
C LEU A 76 -18.55 0.90 -7.78
N ALA A 77 -19.00 2.09 -8.21
CA ALA A 77 -20.38 2.30 -8.68
C ALA A 77 -20.73 1.46 -9.92
N ASP A 78 -19.77 1.27 -10.82
CA ASP A 78 -19.90 0.43 -12.02
C ASP A 78 -19.81 -1.07 -11.72
N GLY A 79 -19.50 -1.48 -10.49
CA GLY A 79 -19.31 -2.88 -10.10
C GLY A 79 -18.03 -3.52 -10.66
N ARG A 80 -17.05 -2.72 -11.11
CA ARG A 80 -15.75 -3.20 -11.63
C ARG A 80 -14.82 -3.70 -10.53
N LEU A 81 -15.11 -3.36 -9.27
CA LEU A 81 -14.34 -3.73 -8.09
C LEU A 81 -15.20 -4.54 -7.12
N PRO A 82 -15.50 -5.82 -7.44
CA PRO A 82 -16.20 -6.69 -6.50
C PRO A 82 -15.32 -6.93 -5.26
N GLY A 83 -15.95 -6.97 -4.09
CA GLY A 83 -15.30 -7.23 -2.82
C GLY A 83 -16.31 -7.64 -1.74
N SER A 84 -15.88 -8.49 -0.81
CA SER A 84 -16.54 -8.74 0.46
C SER A 84 -16.48 -7.48 1.34
N GLU A 85 -17.22 -7.49 2.45
CA GLU A 85 -17.19 -6.37 3.41
C GLU A 85 -15.77 -6.12 3.97
N GLU A 86 -15.05 -7.20 4.29
CA GLU A 86 -13.68 -7.17 4.76
C GLU A 86 -12.71 -6.63 3.70
N GLU A 87 -12.81 -7.14 2.46
CA GLU A 87 -11.98 -6.69 1.34
C GLU A 87 -12.21 -5.19 1.11
N LEU A 88 -13.47 -4.74 1.07
CA LEU A 88 -13.79 -3.32 0.91
C LEU A 88 -13.28 -2.47 2.09
N ALA A 89 -13.24 -3.02 3.31
CA ALA A 89 -12.64 -2.33 4.46
C ALA A 89 -11.13 -2.11 4.27
N VAL A 90 -10.40 -3.11 3.78
CA VAL A 90 -8.97 -2.98 3.43
C VAL A 90 -8.76 -1.89 2.38
N LEU A 91 -9.56 -1.89 1.32
CA LEU A 91 -9.47 -0.87 0.27
C LEU A 91 -9.73 0.53 0.83
N ARG A 92 -10.75 0.71 1.68
CA ARG A 92 -11.04 2.00 2.33
C ARG A 92 -9.85 2.49 3.17
N VAL A 93 -9.20 1.61 3.93
CA VAL A 93 -7.99 1.97 4.70
C VAL A 93 -6.84 2.37 3.78
N ALA A 94 -6.57 1.61 2.72
CA ALA A 94 -5.51 1.94 1.77
C ALA A 94 -5.72 3.31 1.10
N VAL A 95 -6.96 3.61 0.71
CA VAL A 95 -7.33 4.89 0.11
C VAL A 95 -7.25 6.02 1.14
N SER A 96 -7.62 5.75 2.39
CA SER A 96 -7.44 6.72 3.49
C SER A 96 -5.98 7.09 3.68
N LEU A 97 -5.08 6.11 3.63
CA LEU A 97 -3.64 6.32 3.74
C LEU A 97 -3.06 7.07 2.53
N ALA A 98 -3.47 6.72 1.31
CA ALA A 98 -2.89 7.29 0.08
C ALA A 98 -3.50 8.62 -0.37
N ASP A 99 -4.80 8.83 -0.14
CA ASP A 99 -5.59 9.94 -0.70
C ASP A 99 -6.29 10.76 0.40
N GLY A 100 -6.06 10.43 1.68
CA GLY A 100 -6.59 11.17 2.83
C GLY A 100 -8.11 11.05 3.02
N ARG A 101 -8.77 10.10 2.35
CA ARG A 101 -10.22 9.92 2.49
C ARG A 101 -10.60 9.47 3.90
N PRO A 102 -11.66 10.02 4.50
CA PRO A 102 -12.08 9.61 5.83
C PRO A 102 -12.59 8.17 5.81
N VAL A 103 -12.30 7.43 6.88
CA VAL A 103 -12.83 6.09 7.12
C VAL A 103 -13.38 6.00 8.54
N ASP A 104 -14.52 5.32 8.71
CA ASP A 104 -15.03 4.99 10.04
C ASP A 104 -14.27 3.77 10.58
N LEU A 105 -13.50 3.97 11.65
CA LEU A 105 -12.71 2.91 12.27
C LEU A 105 -13.57 1.86 12.98
N ALA A 106 -14.79 2.21 13.43
CA ALA A 106 -15.69 1.23 14.04
C ALA A 106 -16.18 0.23 12.99
N ASP A 107 -16.57 0.74 11.81
CA ASP A 107 -16.99 -0.11 10.68
C ASP A 107 -15.84 -0.97 10.18
N VAL A 108 -14.63 -0.40 10.06
CA VAL A 108 -13.43 -1.18 9.74
C VAL A 108 -13.21 -2.27 10.79
N ALA A 109 -13.20 -1.93 12.07
CA ALA A 109 -12.90 -2.88 13.13
C ALA A 109 -13.87 -4.07 13.20
N VAL A 110 -15.14 -3.88 12.84
CA VAL A 110 -16.14 -4.96 12.81
C VAL A 110 -15.97 -5.87 11.58
N ALA A 111 -15.49 -5.33 10.46
CA ALA A 111 -15.34 -6.08 9.22
C ALA A 111 -14.09 -6.97 9.14
N LEU A 112 -13.02 -6.63 9.87
CA LEU A 112 -11.72 -7.30 9.73
C LEU A 112 -11.59 -8.58 10.55
N ASP A 113 -11.05 -9.63 9.94
CA ASP A 113 -10.55 -10.79 10.66
C ASP A 113 -9.19 -10.50 11.34
N ARG A 114 -8.65 -11.50 12.06
CA ARG A 114 -7.38 -11.38 12.77
C ARG A 114 -6.19 -11.12 11.84
N ARG A 115 -6.14 -11.77 10.67
CA ARG A 115 -5.04 -11.66 9.71
C ARG A 115 -5.04 -10.26 9.12
N THR A 116 -6.21 -9.82 8.64
CA THR A 116 -6.38 -8.55 7.95
C THR A 116 -6.23 -7.37 8.90
N LEU A 117 -6.70 -7.50 10.16
CA LEU A 117 -6.39 -6.53 11.21
C LEU A 117 -4.87 -6.39 11.43
N GLY A 118 -4.13 -7.50 11.40
CA GLY A 118 -2.66 -7.47 11.48
C GLY A 118 -2.01 -6.67 10.34
N LEU A 119 -2.52 -6.83 9.12
CA LEU A 119 -2.06 -6.04 7.96
C LEU A 119 -2.37 -4.55 8.12
N VAL A 120 -3.57 -4.19 8.56
CA VAL A 120 -3.95 -2.78 8.79
C VAL A 120 -3.10 -2.13 9.87
N LEU A 121 -2.81 -2.85 10.97
CA LEU A 121 -1.93 -2.35 12.02
C LEU A 121 -0.48 -2.17 11.54
N ALA A 122 0.03 -3.09 10.73
CA ALA A 122 1.34 -2.94 10.09
C ALA A 122 1.37 -1.73 9.14
N ALA A 123 0.31 -1.53 8.35
CA ALA A 123 0.17 -0.37 7.47
C ALA A 123 0.18 0.96 8.24
N LEU A 124 -0.59 1.06 9.32
CA LEU A 124 -0.62 2.25 10.18
C LEU A 124 0.74 2.52 10.84
N ALA A 125 1.41 1.47 11.33
CA ALA A 125 2.75 1.58 11.90
C ALA A 125 3.78 2.02 10.84
N HIS A 126 3.66 1.54 9.60
CA HIS A 126 4.52 1.95 8.49
C HIS A 126 4.29 3.41 8.11
N ALA A 127 3.03 3.82 7.95
CA ALA A 127 2.65 5.20 7.63
C ALA A 127 3.12 6.21 8.70
N ALA A 128 3.15 5.80 9.97
CA ALA A 128 3.71 6.59 11.07
C ALA A 128 5.26 6.63 11.09
N GLY A 129 5.93 6.01 10.12
CA GLY A 129 7.39 5.96 10.00
C GLY A 129 8.06 5.08 11.06
N SER A 130 7.32 4.18 11.72
CA SER A 130 7.88 3.40 12.85
C SER A 130 9.11 2.58 12.48
N HIS A 131 9.22 2.17 11.22
CA HIS A 131 10.36 1.43 10.69
C HIS A 131 11.67 2.24 10.65
N ASP A 132 11.62 3.57 10.73
CA ASP A 132 12.80 4.44 10.81
C ASP A 132 12.87 5.23 12.15
N HIS A 133 12.03 4.87 13.14
CA HIS A 133 12.11 5.48 14.47
C HIS A 133 13.47 5.18 15.11
N ARG A 134 14.00 6.20 15.79
CA ARG A 134 15.29 6.17 16.48
C ARG A 134 15.09 6.41 17.96
N ALA A 135 15.82 5.66 18.77
CA ALA A 135 15.98 5.94 20.19
C ALA A 135 17.42 6.39 20.49
N PRO A 136 17.60 7.26 21.50
CA PRO A 136 18.93 7.52 22.02
C PRO A 136 19.53 6.20 22.51
N ALA A 137 20.82 5.97 22.21
CA ALA A 137 21.52 4.81 22.76
C ALA A 137 21.42 4.81 24.29
N PRO A 138 21.24 3.62 24.91
CA PRO A 138 21.41 3.51 26.35
C PRO A 138 22.80 4.04 26.72
N THR A 139 22.87 4.82 27.81
CA THR A 139 24.11 5.46 28.29
C THR A 139 25.29 4.49 28.28
N GLY A 140 26.17 4.66 27.30
CA GLY A 140 27.39 3.89 27.05
C GLY A 140 28.47 4.81 26.47
N PRO A 141 29.69 4.32 26.20
CA PRO A 141 30.85 5.16 25.85
C PRO A 141 30.71 5.92 24.51
N ARG A 142 29.61 5.76 23.79
CA ARG A 142 29.30 6.46 22.54
C ARG A 142 27.90 7.10 22.62
N PRO A 143 27.78 8.26 23.28
CA PRO A 143 26.48 8.91 23.53
C PRO A 143 25.76 9.40 22.26
N ASP A 144 26.42 9.39 21.10
CA ASP A 144 25.92 9.98 19.85
C ASP A 144 25.36 8.95 18.84
N ALA A 145 25.24 7.68 19.22
CA ALA A 145 24.73 6.65 18.31
C ALA A 145 23.23 6.44 18.53
N ASP A 146 22.39 6.98 17.65
CA ASP A 146 20.97 6.63 17.62
C ASP A 146 20.78 5.16 17.23
N LEU A 147 19.98 4.42 18.00
CA LEU A 147 19.59 3.05 17.67
C LEU A 147 18.30 3.05 16.85
N ARG A 148 18.31 2.40 15.68
CA ARG A 148 17.09 2.12 14.91
C ARG A 148 16.25 1.06 15.62
N LEU A 149 14.98 1.37 15.88
CA LEU A 149 14.08 0.54 16.69
C LEU A 149 13.41 -0.60 15.91
N GLY A 150 13.49 -0.59 14.57
CA GLY A 150 12.68 -1.47 13.72
C GLY A 150 11.19 -1.08 13.74
N PRO A 151 10.36 -1.70 12.89
CA PRO A 151 8.94 -1.38 12.82
C PRO A 151 8.23 -1.74 14.13
N LEU A 152 7.32 -0.88 14.59
CA LEU A 152 6.52 -1.13 15.79
C LEU A 152 5.63 -2.38 15.62
N ILE A 153 5.05 -2.53 14.42
CA ILE A 153 4.34 -3.73 13.97
C ILE A 153 4.95 -4.13 12.63
N ALA A 154 5.55 -5.31 12.57
CA ALA A 154 6.13 -5.82 11.33
C ALA A 154 5.04 -6.36 10.40
N TRP A 155 5.25 -6.22 9.08
CA TRP A 155 4.46 -6.93 8.08
C TRP A 155 4.61 -8.45 8.26
N PRO A 156 3.53 -9.24 8.17
CA PRO A 156 3.63 -10.70 8.22
C PRO A 156 4.43 -11.22 7.03
N ALA A 157 5.08 -12.38 7.20
CA ALA A 157 5.77 -13.03 6.09
C ALA A 157 4.77 -13.46 5.01
N ARG A 158 5.08 -13.16 3.75
CA ARG A 158 4.36 -13.70 2.59
C ARG A 158 4.74 -15.18 2.45
N HIS A 159 3.74 -16.05 2.30
CA HIS A 159 3.92 -17.50 2.10
C HIS A 159 3.93 -17.85 0.61
#